data_AF-A0A1B9VEY7-F1
#
_entry.id   AF-A0A1B9VEY7-F1
#
_cell.length_a   1.000
_cell.length_b   1.000
_cell.length_c   1.000
_cell.angle_alpha   90.00
_cell.angle_beta   90.00
_cell.angle_gamma   90.00
#
_symmetry.space_group_name_H-M   'P 1'
#
loop_
_entity.id
_entity.type
_entity.pdbx_description
1 polymer ?
#
loop_
_entity_poly.entity_id
_entity_poly.type
_entity_poly.pdbx_seq_one_letter_code
_entity_poly.pdbx_strand_id
1 'polypeptide(L)'
;MTITIDLNADGSGNGVDLHGLLEDFDANFSKGLFNYGEFLNGGLFDGPQYYLSDEDSSSSYTDGFLATTGGGDDFTYDISTHQIVGNLDQLSFGETLVQDSSGDYNLSDSSVDISGLDLSSSKTGMVLTALFGGDSSELQSVFASEGVEINGSSGADVIGGFAGDDVLTGNGGADTFEFDTSASFGDDTVTDFTDGTDLLDIDYNSVTIGDDGAGNALITHANGTITLTGVDFNDLDASDFV
;
A
#
# COMPACT_ATOMS: atom_id res chain seq x y z
N MET A 1 4.78 -1.34 -15.37
CA MET A 1 3.36 -1.66 -15.14
C MET A 1 2.86 -0.67 -14.10
N THR A 2 1.56 -0.51 -13.88
CA THR A 2 1.10 0.31 -12.75
C THR A 2 1.20 -0.56 -11.49
N ILE A 3 1.72 -0.01 -10.40
CA ILE A 3 1.73 -0.69 -9.11
C ILE A 3 0.30 -0.63 -8.56
N THR A 4 -0.24 -1.76 -8.13
CA THR A 4 -1.59 -1.86 -7.57
C THR A 4 -1.50 -2.26 -6.10
N ILE A 5 -2.26 -1.56 -5.24
CA ILE A 5 -2.40 -1.82 -3.82
C ILE A 5 -3.87 -2.12 -3.56
N ASP A 6 -4.18 -3.35 -3.18
CA ASP A 6 -5.53 -3.79 -2.83
C ASP A 6 -5.65 -3.88 -1.30
N LEU A 7 -6.60 -3.15 -0.73
CA LEU A 7 -6.93 -3.17 0.70
C LEU A 7 -8.01 -4.21 0.97
N ASN A 8 -7.85 -4.95 2.07
CA ASN A 8 -8.76 -6.01 2.46
C ASN A 8 -9.37 -5.74 3.83
N ALA A 9 -10.69 -5.65 3.89
CA ALA A 9 -11.41 -5.46 5.13
C ALA A 9 -11.20 -6.66 6.06
N ASP A 10 -11.15 -6.40 7.37
CA ASP A 10 -11.00 -7.47 8.35
C ASP A 10 -12.23 -8.40 8.38
N GLY A 11 -12.14 -9.49 9.14
CA GLY A 11 -13.25 -10.45 9.28
C GLY A 11 -14.55 -9.88 9.88
N SER A 12 -14.51 -8.64 10.40
CA SER A 12 -15.67 -7.89 10.90
C SER A 12 -16.20 -6.87 9.90
N GLY A 13 -15.52 -6.67 8.76
CA GLY A 13 -15.85 -5.67 7.74
C GLY A 13 -15.33 -4.27 8.06
N ASN A 14 -14.36 -4.13 8.97
CA ASN A 14 -13.67 -2.86 9.16
C ASN A 14 -12.69 -2.64 8.01
N GLY A 15 -12.62 -1.41 7.51
CA GLY A 15 -11.64 -1.05 6.48
C GLY A 15 -10.23 -0.91 7.05
N VAL A 16 -9.33 -0.47 6.17
CA VAL A 16 -7.89 -0.40 6.39
C VAL A 16 -7.44 1.06 6.32
N ASP A 17 -6.56 1.42 7.25
CA ASP A 17 -5.78 2.65 7.19
C ASP A 17 -4.39 2.29 6.65
N LEU A 18 -4.14 2.58 5.38
CA LEU A 18 -2.92 2.15 4.69
C LEU A 18 -1.67 2.78 5.31
N HIS A 19 -1.67 4.09 5.49
CA HIS A 19 -0.54 4.80 6.09
C HIS A 19 -0.38 4.42 7.56
N GLY A 20 -1.47 4.33 8.32
CA GLY A 20 -1.45 3.86 9.70
C GLY A 20 -0.87 2.44 9.84
N LEU A 21 -1.15 1.54 8.90
CA LEU A 21 -0.56 0.20 8.90
C LEU A 21 0.94 0.21 8.65
N LEU A 22 1.42 1.00 7.68
CA LEU A 22 2.86 1.12 7.39
C LEU A 22 3.59 1.81 8.55
N GLU A 23 2.98 2.81 9.19
CA GLU A 23 3.51 3.45 10.39
C GLU A 23 3.58 2.47 11.58
N ASP A 24 2.56 1.63 11.77
CA ASP A 24 2.55 0.61 12.83
C ASP A 24 3.63 -0.45 12.58
N PHE A 25 3.82 -0.88 11.32
CA PHE A 25 4.93 -1.75 10.91
C PHE A 25 6.28 -1.10 11.24
N ASP A 26 6.52 0.14 10.80
CA ASP A 26 7.79 0.84 11.01
C ASP A 26 8.09 1.07 12.51
N ALA A 27 7.05 1.25 13.32
CA ALA A 27 7.20 1.50 14.75
C ALA A 27 7.38 0.21 15.58
N ASN A 28 6.71 -0.87 15.18
CA ASN A 28 6.48 -2.01 16.06
C ASN A 28 6.93 -3.36 15.51
N PHE A 29 7.16 -3.52 14.20
CA PHE A 29 7.67 -4.77 13.66
C PHE A 29 9.07 -5.09 14.20
N SER A 30 9.24 -6.30 14.72
CA SER A 30 10.55 -6.85 15.03
C SER A 30 10.61 -8.35 14.80
N LYS A 31 11.40 -8.75 13.81
CA LYS A 31 11.79 -10.16 13.60
C LYS A 31 12.57 -10.79 14.77
N GLY A 32 12.94 -10.05 15.81
CA GLY A 32 13.79 -10.56 16.90
C GLY A 32 15.20 -11.03 16.43
N LEU A 33 15.90 -11.77 17.28
CA LEU A 33 17.34 -12.06 17.08
C LEU A 33 17.63 -13.21 16.12
N PHE A 34 16.76 -14.22 16.04
CA PHE A 34 17.04 -15.47 15.33
C PHE A 34 16.05 -15.79 14.22
N ASN A 35 15.09 -14.91 13.94
CA ASN A 35 14.28 -14.99 12.75
C ASN A 35 15.05 -14.36 11.58
N TYR A 36 15.21 -15.12 10.52
CA TYR A 36 15.81 -14.70 9.25
C TYR A 36 14.84 -14.89 8.08
N GLY A 37 13.56 -15.15 8.40
CA GLY A 37 12.54 -15.52 7.44
C GLY A 37 12.75 -16.91 6.87
N GLU A 38 11.88 -17.24 5.92
CA GLU A 38 11.86 -18.53 5.24
C GLU A 38 11.67 -18.31 3.74
N PHE A 39 12.52 -18.96 2.93
CA PHE A 39 12.26 -19.13 1.51
C PHE A 39 11.25 -20.25 1.33
N LEU A 40 10.12 -19.94 0.71
CA LEU A 40 9.03 -20.87 0.48
C LEU A 40 9.11 -21.42 -0.94
N ASN A 41 8.65 -22.66 -1.12
CA ASN A 41 8.67 -23.36 -2.42
C ASN A 41 10.05 -23.45 -3.10
N GLY A 42 11.13 -23.39 -2.33
CA GLY A 42 12.51 -23.41 -2.82
C GLY A 42 13.50 -24.16 -1.92
N GLY A 43 14.76 -23.77 -2.02
CA GLY A 43 15.85 -24.25 -1.19
C GLY A 43 16.01 -23.50 0.14
N LEU A 44 17.14 -23.71 0.81
CA LEU A 44 17.45 -23.03 2.08
C LEU A 44 17.75 -21.52 1.90
N PHE A 45 18.17 -21.13 0.70
CA PHE A 45 18.67 -19.78 0.41
C PHE A 45 18.07 -19.20 -0.87
N ASP A 46 17.03 -19.83 -1.40
CA ASP A 46 16.42 -19.49 -2.67
C ASP A 46 14.98 -19.97 -2.74
N GLY A 47 14.13 -19.28 -3.47
CA GLY A 47 12.75 -19.66 -3.70
C GLY A 47 11.92 -18.54 -4.34
N PRO A 48 10.76 -18.88 -4.94
CA PRO A 48 9.88 -17.88 -5.56
C PRO A 48 9.15 -16.99 -4.55
N GLN A 49 9.17 -17.35 -3.26
CA GLN A 49 8.50 -16.62 -2.18
C GLN A 49 9.41 -16.52 -0.96
N TYR A 50 9.30 -15.42 -0.22
CA TYR A 50 10.00 -15.20 1.03
C TYR A 50 9.05 -14.63 2.08
N TYR A 51 8.97 -15.26 3.25
CA TYR A 51 8.11 -14.85 4.34
C TYR A 51 8.92 -14.47 5.58
N LEU A 52 8.51 -13.42 6.27
CA LEU A 52 9.06 -13.02 7.56
C LEU A 52 7.93 -12.59 8.50
N SER A 53 7.80 -13.30 9.63
CA SER A 53 6.87 -12.99 10.71
C SER A 53 7.43 -11.91 11.65
N ASP A 54 6.51 -11.16 12.26
CA ASP A 54 6.81 -10.41 13.47
C ASP A 54 7.07 -11.37 14.66
N GLU A 55 7.98 -11.00 15.54
CA GLU A 55 8.28 -11.71 16.78
C GLU A 55 8.22 -10.77 18.01
N ASP A 56 7.73 -9.53 17.85
CA ASP A 56 7.62 -8.59 18.95
C ASP A 56 6.35 -8.80 19.78
N SER A 57 6.49 -9.62 20.81
CA SER A 57 5.43 -9.76 21.83
C SER A 57 5.20 -8.51 22.71
N SER A 58 5.91 -7.40 22.49
CA SER A 58 5.81 -6.17 23.30
C SER A 58 4.82 -5.14 22.77
N SER A 59 4.42 -5.26 21.51
CA SER A 59 3.43 -4.41 20.86
C SER A 59 2.12 -5.18 20.61
N SER A 60 1.12 -4.50 20.02
CA SER A 60 -0.08 -5.15 19.48
C SER A 60 0.02 -5.49 18.00
N TYR A 61 1.11 -5.09 17.34
CA TYR A 61 1.36 -5.41 15.94
C TYR A 61 1.72 -6.88 15.81
N THR A 62 1.19 -7.56 14.80
CA THR A 62 1.35 -9.01 14.61
C THR A 62 1.66 -9.40 13.18
N ASP A 63 1.54 -8.47 12.24
CA ASP A 63 1.65 -8.77 10.82
C ASP A 63 3.11 -9.04 10.45
N GLY A 64 3.30 -10.08 9.63
CA GLY A 64 4.52 -10.27 8.86
C GLY A 64 4.36 -9.72 7.45
N PHE A 65 5.35 -10.00 6.60
CA PHE A 65 5.22 -9.78 5.17
C PHE A 65 5.57 -11.03 4.37
N LEU A 66 4.88 -11.20 3.24
CA LEU A 66 5.14 -12.21 2.23
C LEU A 66 5.53 -11.53 0.91
N ALA A 67 6.74 -11.78 0.44
CA ALA A 67 7.24 -11.31 -0.84
C ALA A 67 7.15 -12.44 -1.88
N THR A 68 6.73 -12.11 -3.11
CA THR A 68 6.57 -13.07 -4.22
C THR A 68 7.16 -12.50 -5.53
N THR A 69 7.80 -13.35 -6.33
CA THR A 69 8.50 -12.89 -7.54
C THR A 69 7.60 -12.55 -8.73
N GLY A 70 6.36 -13.06 -8.79
CA GLY A 70 5.41 -12.85 -9.90
C GLY A 70 5.88 -13.35 -11.28
N GLY A 71 7.08 -13.94 -11.35
CA GLY A 71 7.83 -14.28 -12.56
C GLY A 71 9.30 -13.86 -12.45
N GLY A 72 10.11 -14.13 -13.48
CA GLY A 72 11.52 -13.74 -13.50
C GLY A 72 12.42 -14.64 -12.64
N ASP A 73 13.52 -14.07 -12.13
CA ASP A 73 14.48 -14.80 -11.30
C ASP A 73 13.94 -14.95 -9.87
N ASP A 74 13.94 -16.17 -9.36
CA ASP A 74 13.59 -16.50 -7.96
C ASP A 74 14.44 -15.68 -6.99
N PHE A 75 13.90 -15.47 -5.78
CA PHE A 75 14.69 -14.86 -4.73
C PHE A 75 15.89 -15.73 -4.40
N THR A 76 17.03 -15.11 -4.13
CA THR A 76 18.26 -15.77 -3.69
C THR A 76 18.95 -14.89 -2.65
N TYR A 77 19.45 -15.53 -1.58
CA TYR A 77 20.29 -14.86 -0.61
C TYR A 77 21.73 -14.73 -1.12
N ASP A 78 22.17 -13.48 -1.36
CA ASP A 78 23.56 -13.18 -1.70
C ASP A 78 24.40 -13.08 -0.41
N ILE A 79 25.24 -14.09 -0.18
CA ILE A 79 26.11 -14.17 0.99
C ILE A 79 27.19 -13.07 1.04
N SER A 80 27.47 -12.40 -0.08
CA SER A 80 28.49 -11.34 -0.16
C SER A 80 27.95 -10.02 0.36
N THR A 81 26.68 -9.74 0.08
CA THR A 81 25.99 -8.50 0.44
C THR A 81 25.05 -8.68 1.63
N HIS A 82 24.74 -9.94 2.00
CA HIS A 82 23.72 -10.31 2.98
C HIS A 82 22.32 -9.79 2.64
N GLN A 83 22.00 -9.78 1.34
CA GLN A 83 20.71 -9.31 0.83
C GLN A 83 19.96 -10.43 0.13
N ILE A 84 18.63 -10.30 0.11
CA ILE A 84 17.77 -11.11 -0.75
C ILE A 84 17.62 -10.35 -2.07
N VAL A 85 18.07 -10.96 -3.16
CA VAL A 85 17.96 -10.41 -4.52
C VAL A 85 17.04 -11.30 -5.34
N GLY A 86 16.62 -10.85 -6.51
CA GLY A 86 15.67 -11.56 -7.38
C GLY A 86 14.70 -10.56 -7.99
N ASN A 87 13.60 -11.07 -8.54
CA ASN A 87 12.47 -10.24 -8.95
C ASN A 87 11.49 -10.09 -7.79
N LEU A 88 11.10 -8.87 -7.40
CA LEU A 88 10.03 -8.62 -6.44
C LEU A 88 8.87 -7.98 -7.20
N ASP A 89 7.76 -8.70 -7.28
CA ASP A 89 6.55 -8.27 -7.99
C ASP A 89 5.37 -8.04 -7.05
N GLN A 90 5.24 -8.89 -6.02
CA GLN A 90 4.12 -8.85 -5.08
C GLN A 90 4.61 -8.83 -3.63
N LEU A 91 3.87 -8.14 -2.78
CA LEU A 91 4.15 -8.02 -1.35
C LEU A 91 2.83 -7.92 -0.58
N SER A 92 2.64 -8.80 0.41
CA SER A 92 1.43 -8.81 1.24
C SER A 92 1.79 -8.63 2.71
N PHE A 93 0.96 -7.93 3.49
CA PHE A 93 1.09 -7.77 4.95
C PHE A 93 -0.03 -8.51 5.68
N GLY A 94 0.31 -9.30 6.71
CA GLY A 94 -0.64 -10.13 7.45
C GLY A 94 0.06 -11.21 8.30
N GLU A 95 -0.71 -11.92 9.14
CA GLU A 95 -0.17 -12.88 10.12
C GLU A 95 -0.27 -14.34 9.62
N THR A 96 -1.42 -14.73 9.07
CA THR A 96 -1.80 -16.13 8.89
C THR A 96 -1.35 -16.68 7.53
N LEU A 97 -0.12 -17.22 7.51
CA LEU A 97 0.43 -17.92 6.35
C LEU A 97 -0.31 -19.24 6.07
N VAL A 98 -0.89 -19.36 4.87
CA VAL A 98 -1.56 -20.57 4.38
C VAL A 98 -0.99 -20.98 3.03
N GLN A 99 -1.11 -22.27 2.70
CA GLN A 99 -0.75 -22.81 1.38
C GLN A 99 -2.02 -23.14 0.60
N ASP A 100 -2.09 -22.69 -0.64
CA ASP A 100 -3.20 -22.92 -1.54
C ASP A 100 -3.14 -24.34 -2.18
N SER A 101 -4.11 -24.65 -3.03
CA SER A 101 -4.15 -25.95 -3.72
C SER A 101 -3.09 -26.13 -4.82
N SER A 102 -2.49 -25.03 -5.27
CA SER A 102 -1.43 -24.96 -6.28
C SER A 102 -0.05 -25.19 -5.67
N GLY A 103 0.06 -25.03 -4.34
CA GLY A 103 1.29 -25.13 -3.56
C GLY A 103 1.88 -23.77 -3.21
N ASP A 104 1.29 -22.67 -3.67
CA ASP A 104 1.75 -21.31 -3.38
C ASP A 104 1.24 -20.86 -2.02
N TYR A 105 2.01 -19.99 -1.37
CA TYR A 105 1.65 -19.44 -0.08
C TYR A 105 0.98 -18.08 -0.22
N ASN A 106 0.06 -17.77 0.68
CA ASN A 106 -0.58 -16.47 0.81
C ASN A 106 -0.86 -16.17 2.29
N LEU A 107 -1.13 -14.91 2.62
CA LEU A 107 -1.59 -14.49 3.94
C LEU A 107 -3.12 -14.42 3.90
N SER A 108 -3.81 -15.32 4.60
CA SER A 108 -5.28 -15.46 4.49
C SER A 108 -6.07 -14.32 5.13
N ASP A 109 -5.37 -13.52 5.92
CA ASP A 109 -5.83 -12.36 6.68
C ASP A 109 -5.08 -11.10 6.23
N SER A 110 -4.50 -11.11 5.02
CA SER A 110 -3.76 -9.96 4.54
C SER A 110 -4.66 -8.73 4.51
N SER A 111 -4.18 -7.63 5.08
CA SER A 111 -4.84 -6.31 5.08
C SER A 111 -4.46 -5.50 3.84
N VAL A 112 -3.26 -5.72 3.30
CA VAL A 112 -2.71 -5.01 2.15
C VAL A 112 -1.99 -6.01 1.24
N ASP A 113 -2.45 -6.09 -0.01
CA ASP A 113 -1.82 -6.84 -1.09
C ASP A 113 -1.29 -5.87 -2.16
N ILE A 114 0.02 -5.90 -2.41
CA ILE A 114 0.69 -5.08 -3.42
C ILE A 114 1.08 -5.98 -4.59
N SER A 115 0.89 -5.50 -5.82
CA SER A 115 1.30 -6.19 -7.04
C SER A 115 1.86 -5.24 -8.09
N GLY A 116 2.58 -5.79 -9.08
CA GLY A 116 3.13 -5.03 -10.19
C GLY A 116 4.37 -4.19 -9.84
N LEU A 117 5.05 -4.51 -8.73
CA LEU A 117 6.28 -3.84 -8.30
C LEU A 117 7.41 -3.93 -9.34
N ASP A 118 7.53 -5.07 -10.04
CA ASP A 118 8.54 -5.32 -11.10
C ASP A 118 9.97 -4.87 -10.73
N LEU A 119 10.34 -5.02 -9.46
CA LEU A 119 11.65 -4.63 -8.94
C LEU A 119 12.64 -5.77 -9.16
N SER A 120 13.87 -5.43 -9.54
CA SER A 120 14.91 -6.44 -9.75
C SER A 120 16.25 -6.10 -9.10
N SER A 121 17.03 -7.16 -8.86
CA SER A 121 18.43 -7.07 -8.46
C SER A 121 18.63 -6.18 -7.22
N SER A 122 19.29 -5.03 -7.37
CA SER A 122 19.63 -4.14 -6.26
C SER A 122 18.40 -3.46 -5.65
N LYS A 123 17.35 -3.15 -6.44
CA LYS A 123 16.14 -2.52 -5.90
C LYS A 123 15.39 -3.48 -4.97
N THR A 124 15.21 -4.73 -5.41
CA THR A 124 14.69 -5.82 -4.56
C THR A 124 15.48 -5.96 -3.27
N GLY A 125 16.81 -5.97 -3.39
CA GLY A 125 17.70 -6.04 -2.24
C GLY A 125 17.52 -4.88 -1.26
N MET A 126 17.35 -3.65 -1.75
CA MET A 126 17.12 -2.48 -0.90
C MET A 126 15.79 -2.59 -0.16
N VAL A 127 14.70 -2.82 -0.88
CA VAL A 127 13.34 -2.91 -0.30
C VAL A 127 13.26 -4.04 0.73
N LEU A 128 13.66 -5.27 0.37
CA LEU A 128 13.57 -6.39 1.29
C LEU A 128 14.53 -6.26 2.49
N THR A 129 15.68 -5.58 2.34
CA THR A 129 16.58 -5.32 3.48
C THR A 129 15.97 -4.31 4.45
N ALA A 130 15.29 -3.28 3.94
CA ALA A 130 14.60 -2.29 4.76
C ALA A 130 13.43 -2.94 5.53
N LEU A 131 12.56 -3.66 4.82
CA LEU A 131 11.43 -4.38 5.45
C LEU A 131 11.91 -5.41 6.48
N PHE A 132 13.01 -6.12 6.20
CA PHE A 132 13.63 -7.02 7.18
C PHE A 132 14.03 -6.31 8.49
N GLY A 133 14.31 -5.01 8.42
CA GLY A 133 14.61 -4.15 9.56
C GLY A 133 13.41 -3.48 10.21
N GLY A 134 12.17 -3.69 9.72
CA GLY A 134 11.00 -2.94 10.16
C GLY A 134 10.99 -1.51 9.62
N ASP A 135 11.33 -1.33 8.35
CA ASP A 135 11.37 -0.03 7.69
C ASP A 135 10.79 -0.15 6.27
N SER A 136 9.66 0.51 6.05
CA SER A 136 8.93 0.53 4.77
C SER A 136 9.32 1.72 3.88
N SER A 137 10.22 2.60 4.30
CA SER A 137 10.56 3.84 3.58
C SER A 137 11.08 3.61 2.15
N GLU A 138 11.87 2.55 1.92
CA GLU A 138 12.35 2.19 0.59
C GLU A 138 11.20 1.70 -0.32
N LEU A 139 10.20 1.02 0.25
CA LEU A 139 8.99 0.62 -0.47
C LEU A 139 8.13 1.84 -0.82
N GLN A 140 7.88 2.72 0.15
CA GLN A 140 7.14 3.96 -0.07
C GLN A 140 7.83 4.88 -1.09
N SER A 141 9.17 4.90 -1.12
CA SER A 141 9.92 5.64 -2.16
C SER A 141 9.70 5.08 -3.56
N VAL A 142 9.42 3.79 -3.71
CA VAL A 142 9.05 3.21 -5.02
C VAL A 142 7.69 3.75 -5.44
N PHE A 143 6.69 3.68 -4.56
CA PHE A 143 5.34 4.19 -4.79
C PHE A 143 5.35 5.67 -5.19
N ALA A 144 6.01 6.50 -4.39
CA ALA A 144 6.16 7.94 -4.63
C ALA A 144 6.84 8.30 -5.97
N SER A 145 7.59 7.37 -6.58
CA SER A 145 8.32 7.64 -7.82
C SER A 145 7.58 7.25 -9.09
N GLU A 146 6.61 6.33 -8.99
CA GLU A 146 5.90 5.78 -10.15
C GLU A 146 4.40 6.14 -10.18
N GLY A 147 3.83 6.48 -9.02
CA GLY A 147 2.39 6.51 -8.81
C GLY A 147 1.82 5.10 -8.60
N VAL A 148 0.69 5.01 -7.92
CA VAL A 148 0.02 3.76 -7.56
C VAL A 148 -1.48 3.80 -7.87
N GLU A 149 -2.05 2.63 -8.10
CA GLU A 149 -3.50 2.42 -8.07
C GLU A 149 -3.85 1.78 -6.73
N ILE A 150 -4.60 2.49 -5.89
CA ILE A 150 -5.05 2.01 -4.59
C ILE A 150 -6.54 1.69 -4.65
N ASN A 151 -6.87 0.44 -4.41
CA ASN A 151 -8.23 -0.05 -4.31
C ASN A 151 -8.56 -0.31 -2.84
N GLY A 152 -9.52 0.44 -2.32
CA GLY A 152 -10.13 0.24 -1.03
C GLY A 152 -10.81 -1.12 -0.92
N SER A 153 -11.22 -1.43 0.29
CA SER A 153 -11.86 -2.65 0.69
C SER A 153 -13.39 -2.55 0.58
N SER A 154 -14.10 -3.38 1.36
CA SER A 154 -15.56 -3.29 1.51
C SER A 154 -15.99 -2.58 2.79
N GLY A 155 -15.02 -2.12 3.59
CA GLY A 155 -15.22 -1.38 4.83
C GLY A 155 -14.80 0.08 4.68
N ALA A 156 -15.04 0.89 5.71
CA ALA A 156 -14.60 2.29 5.71
C ALA A 156 -13.06 2.38 5.82
N ASP A 157 -12.41 2.77 4.74
CA ASP A 157 -10.96 2.86 4.62
C ASP A 157 -10.44 4.28 4.81
N VAL A 158 -9.16 4.39 5.14
CA VAL A 158 -8.39 5.64 5.04
C VAL A 158 -7.33 5.44 3.95
N ILE A 159 -7.53 6.13 2.83
CA ILE A 159 -6.79 5.93 1.58
C ILE A 159 -6.01 7.20 1.28
N GLY A 160 -4.70 7.16 1.49
CA GLY A 160 -3.78 8.20 1.05
C GLY A 160 -2.89 7.70 -0.08
N GLY A 161 -2.70 8.55 -1.10
CA GLY A 161 -1.67 8.37 -2.11
C GLY A 161 -0.27 8.68 -1.57
N PHE A 162 0.72 8.54 -2.45
CA PHE A 162 2.10 8.93 -2.24
C PHE A 162 2.38 10.23 -3.03
N ALA A 163 3.65 10.56 -3.27
CA ALA A 163 4.00 11.81 -3.98
C ALA A 163 3.83 11.75 -5.52
N GLY A 164 3.48 10.57 -6.05
CA GLY A 164 3.26 10.33 -7.48
C GLY A 164 1.87 10.75 -7.92
N ASP A 165 1.51 10.56 -9.19
CA ASP A 165 0.14 10.76 -9.64
C ASP A 165 -0.63 9.45 -9.43
N ASP A 166 -1.55 9.42 -8.46
CA ASP A 166 -2.19 8.20 -7.99
C ASP A 166 -3.65 8.07 -8.45
N VAL A 167 -4.14 6.82 -8.47
CA VAL A 167 -5.54 6.49 -8.73
C VAL A 167 -6.12 5.82 -7.49
N LEU A 168 -7.09 6.47 -6.85
CA LEU A 168 -7.67 6.05 -5.59
C LEU A 168 -9.14 5.63 -5.80
N THR A 169 -9.52 4.48 -5.27
CA THR A 169 -10.89 3.94 -5.34
C THR A 169 -11.29 3.48 -3.96
N GLY A 170 -12.40 3.96 -3.39
CA GLY A 170 -12.88 3.57 -2.05
C GLY A 170 -13.57 2.20 -2.04
N ASN A 171 -14.16 1.80 -3.17
CA ASN A 171 -15.02 0.64 -3.35
C ASN A 171 -16.29 0.68 -2.52
N GLY A 172 -16.26 0.25 -1.27
CA GLY A 172 -17.46 0.22 -0.44
C GLY A 172 -17.10 0.55 0.98
N GLY A 173 -17.87 1.42 1.61
CA GLY A 173 -17.46 1.98 2.89
C GLY A 173 -18.01 3.38 3.02
N ALA A 174 -17.54 4.09 4.02
CA ALA A 174 -17.60 5.54 4.07
C ALA A 174 -16.15 5.97 4.24
N ASP A 175 -15.52 6.27 3.13
CA ASP A 175 -14.06 6.27 3.02
C ASP A 175 -13.51 7.67 3.23
N THR A 176 -12.29 7.75 3.74
CA THR A 176 -11.55 9.01 3.85
C THR A 176 -10.38 8.99 2.89
N PHE A 177 -10.38 9.89 1.90
CA PHE A 177 -9.25 10.07 1.01
C PHE A 177 -8.32 11.14 1.57
N GLU A 178 -7.11 10.74 1.93
CA GLU A 178 -6.11 11.58 2.57
C GLU A 178 -5.14 12.19 1.55
N PHE A 179 -4.92 13.50 1.65
CA PHE A 179 -3.95 14.20 0.80
C PHE A 179 -2.93 14.91 1.67
N ASP A 180 -1.68 14.41 1.69
CA ASP A 180 -0.60 15.00 2.47
C ASP A 180 -0.30 16.44 2.01
N THR A 181 -0.73 17.42 2.82
CA THR A 181 -0.48 18.84 2.55
C THR A 181 0.92 19.32 2.97
N SER A 182 1.74 18.46 3.57
CA SER A 182 3.10 18.78 4.00
C SER A 182 4.14 18.71 2.87
N ALA A 183 3.87 17.88 1.85
CA ALA A 183 4.66 17.73 0.63
C ALA A 183 3.76 17.77 -0.63
N SER A 184 4.36 17.57 -1.80
CA SER A 184 3.59 17.39 -3.05
C SER A 184 2.94 16.02 -3.03
N PHE A 185 1.63 15.95 -3.25
CA PHE A 185 0.89 14.69 -3.40
C PHE A 185 0.63 14.35 -4.87
N GLY A 186 0.96 15.22 -5.83
CA GLY A 186 0.82 14.92 -7.26
C GLY A 186 -0.54 15.33 -7.83
N ASP A 187 -0.86 14.84 -9.02
CA ASP A 187 -2.14 15.03 -9.70
C ASP A 187 -2.97 13.73 -9.62
N ASP A 188 -3.74 13.60 -8.55
CA ASP A 188 -4.45 12.37 -8.20
C ASP A 188 -5.87 12.30 -8.78
N THR A 189 -6.36 11.07 -8.91
CA THR A 189 -7.72 10.77 -9.37
C THR A 189 -8.44 9.87 -8.38
N VAL A 190 -9.58 10.33 -7.86
CA VAL A 190 -10.51 9.50 -7.07
C VAL A 190 -11.65 9.03 -7.97
N THR A 191 -11.88 7.71 -8.04
CA THR A 191 -12.73 7.13 -9.10
C THR A 191 -14.21 6.97 -8.71
N ASP A 192 -14.54 6.92 -7.43
CA ASP A 192 -15.87 6.55 -6.94
C ASP A 192 -16.38 7.35 -5.72
N PHE A 193 -15.81 8.54 -5.49
CA PHE A 193 -16.21 9.43 -4.41
C PHE A 193 -17.74 9.66 -4.36
N THR A 194 -18.33 9.41 -3.20
CA THR A 194 -19.76 9.56 -2.93
C THR A 194 -20.02 10.71 -1.96
N ASP A 195 -20.53 11.83 -2.48
CA ASP A 195 -20.98 13.00 -1.70
C ASP A 195 -21.89 12.60 -0.52
N GLY A 196 -21.62 13.20 0.65
CA GLY A 196 -22.32 12.94 1.90
C GLY A 196 -22.07 11.56 2.53
N THR A 197 -21.16 10.76 1.97
CA THR A 197 -20.72 9.47 2.52
C THR A 197 -19.21 9.44 2.73
N ASP A 198 -18.45 9.72 1.68
CA ASP A 198 -16.99 9.77 1.70
C ASP A 198 -16.50 11.17 2.08
N LEU A 199 -15.25 11.25 2.52
CA LEU A 199 -14.62 12.49 2.98
C LEU A 199 -13.26 12.68 2.32
N LEU A 200 -12.86 13.94 2.17
CA LEU A 200 -11.54 14.36 1.74
C LEU A 200 -10.81 14.96 2.95
N ASP A 201 -9.72 14.34 3.38
CA ASP A 201 -8.84 14.91 4.40
C ASP A 201 -7.89 15.92 3.75
N ILE A 202 -8.41 17.13 3.58
CA ILE A 202 -7.71 18.32 3.10
C ILE A 202 -8.48 19.59 3.54
N ASP A 203 -7.79 20.64 3.97
CA ASP A 203 -8.47 21.87 4.42
C ASP A 203 -9.24 22.53 3.26
N TYR A 204 -10.57 22.56 3.39
CA TYR A 204 -11.49 23.21 2.44
C TYR A 204 -11.09 24.65 2.09
N ASN A 205 -10.49 25.40 3.02
CA ASN A 205 -10.08 26.79 2.79
C ASN A 205 -8.78 26.91 1.99
N SER A 206 -8.05 25.81 1.83
CA SER A 206 -6.78 25.75 1.10
C SER A 206 -6.95 25.44 -0.39
N VAL A 207 -8.15 25.00 -0.80
CA VAL A 207 -8.42 24.51 -2.15
C VAL A 207 -9.30 25.44 -2.97
N THR A 208 -9.25 25.27 -4.29
CA THR A 208 -10.25 25.80 -5.21
C THR A 208 -10.92 24.67 -5.95
N ILE A 209 -12.24 24.67 -6.01
CA ILE A 209 -13.06 23.62 -6.60
C ILE A 209 -13.68 24.14 -7.90
N GLY A 210 -13.65 23.34 -8.96
CA GLY A 210 -14.24 23.67 -10.26
C GLY A 210 -14.51 22.43 -11.12
N ASP A 211 -14.88 22.66 -12.38
CA ASP A 211 -15.13 21.61 -13.37
C ASP A 211 -13.87 21.44 -14.25
N ASP A 212 -13.51 20.19 -14.55
CA ASP A 212 -12.35 19.85 -15.40
C ASP A 212 -12.64 19.96 -16.91
N GLY A 213 -13.89 20.22 -17.31
CA GLY A 213 -14.38 20.26 -18.68
C GLY A 213 -14.82 18.91 -19.23
N ALA A 214 -14.71 17.83 -18.46
CA ALA A 214 -15.13 16.46 -18.79
C ALA A 214 -16.29 15.96 -17.92
N GLY A 215 -16.80 16.78 -17.00
CA GLY A 215 -17.88 16.44 -16.07
C GLY A 215 -17.38 15.80 -14.77
N ASN A 216 -16.13 16.08 -14.40
CA ASN A 216 -15.55 15.71 -13.12
C ASN A 216 -15.30 16.98 -12.29
N ALA A 217 -15.33 16.83 -10.97
CA ALA A 217 -14.89 17.88 -10.07
C ALA A 217 -13.36 17.91 -10.02
N LEU A 218 -12.77 19.08 -10.21
CA LEU A 218 -11.34 19.33 -10.06
C LEU A 218 -11.11 20.21 -8.82
N ILE A 219 -10.38 19.66 -7.87
CA ILE A 219 -9.92 20.35 -6.67
C ILE A 219 -8.45 20.69 -6.88
N THR A 220 -8.11 21.98 -6.83
CA THR A 220 -6.75 22.46 -6.99
C THR A 220 -6.21 22.94 -5.65
N HIS A 221 -5.07 22.42 -5.25
CA HIS A 221 -4.28 22.84 -4.10
C HIS A 221 -2.90 23.36 -4.57
N ALA A 222 -2.13 23.97 -3.67
CA ALA A 222 -0.78 24.44 -3.99
C ALA A 222 0.22 23.29 -4.24
N ASN A 223 -0.09 22.09 -3.71
CA ASN A 223 0.79 20.93 -3.71
C ASN A 223 0.37 19.83 -4.69
N GLY A 224 -0.72 20.02 -5.43
CA GLY A 224 -1.29 18.98 -6.28
C GLY A 224 -2.72 19.28 -6.71
N THR A 225 -3.28 18.38 -7.52
CA THR A 225 -4.69 18.42 -7.92
C THR A 225 -5.37 17.09 -7.61
N ILE A 226 -6.68 17.15 -7.38
CA ILE A 226 -7.51 15.98 -7.11
C ILE A 226 -8.67 16.03 -8.10
N THR A 227 -8.80 15.01 -8.93
CA THR A 227 -9.92 14.85 -9.85
C THR A 227 -10.89 13.80 -9.30
N LEU A 228 -12.12 14.20 -9.00
CA LEU A 228 -13.18 13.27 -8.58
C LEU A 228 -14.01 12.87 -9.80
N THR A 229 -13.84 11.64 -10.29
CA THR A 229 -14.47 11.25 -11.55
C THR A 229 -15.99 11.08 -11.39
N GLY A 230 -16.75 11.67 -12.31
CA GLY A 230 -18.22 11.57 -12.30
C GLY A 230 -18.93 12.38 -11.21
N VAL A 231 -18.21 13.18 -10.43
CA VAL A 231 -18.77 14.08 -9.41
C VAL A 231 -19.00 15.46 -10.01
N ASP A 232 -20.19 16.04 -9.78
CA ASP A 232 -20.45 17.46 -10.12
C ASP A 232 -19.85 18.34 -9.01
N PHE A 233 -19.01 19.30 -9.40
CA PHE A 233 -18.35 20.20 -8.45
C PHE A 233 -19.34 21.06 -7.62
N ASN A 234 -20.61 21.18 -8.07
CA ASN A 234 -21.65 21.90 -7.32
C ASN A 234 -22.23 21.10 -6.15
N ASP A 235 -22.01 19.78 -6.12
CA ASP A 235 -22.45 18.92 -5.03
C ASP A 235 -21.47 19.01 -3.84
N LEU A 236 -20.20 19.37 -4.09
CA LEU A 236 -19.18 19.52 -3.05
C LEU A 236 -19.37 20.78 -2.19
N ASP A 237 -19.40 20.59 -0.88
CA ASP A 237 -19.41 21.66 0.10
C ASP A 237 -18.45 21.41 1.28
N ALA A 238 -18.46 22.29 2.29
CA ALA A 238 -17.50 22.18 3.40
C ALA A 238 -17.71 20.95 4.30
N SER A 239 -18.79 20.18 4.13
CA SER A 239 -19.04 18.95 4.88
C SER A 239 -18.36 17.72 4.31
N ASP A 240 -17.88 17.79 3.06
CA ASP A 240 -17.08 16.73 2.41
C ASP A 240 -15.61 16.74 2.82
N PHE A 241 -15.21 17.71 3.66
CA PHE A 241 -13.81 17.96 4.04
C PHE A 241 -13.65 17.89 5.55
N VAL A 242 -12.54 17.31 6.03
CA VAL A 242 -12.21 17.17 7.46
C VAL A 242 -11.00 17.97 7.91
#